data_AF-A0A7S0Z4G1-F1
#
_entry.id   AF-A0A7S0Z4G1-F1
#
_cell.length_a   1.000
_cell.length_b   1.000
_cell.length_c   1.000
_cell.angle_alpha   90.00
_cell.angle_beta   90.00
_cell.angle_gamma   90.00
#
_symmetry.space_group_name_H-M   'P 1'
#
loop_
_entity.id
_entity.type
_entity.pdbx_description
1 polymer ?
#
loop_
_entity_poly.entity_id
_entity_poly.type
_entity_poly.pdbx_seq_one_letter_code
_entity_poly.pdbx_strand_id
1 'polypeptide(L)'
;VADRVLLGLLPHAEMSWETAVKALKPRGGVLHVHSNVNSGEEDEWMARLLAELKTLAEANGREDLDFVVEHLERVKWYGPRIRHVVCDVKCTSRTNVGCCESAPKTSGGAVAEPSATK
;
A
#
# COMPACT_ATOMS: atom_id res chain seq x y z
N VAL A 1 1.05 2.17 10.67
CA VAL A 1 1.86 1.36 9.73
C VAL A 1 1.54 -0.12 9.94
N ALA A 2 1.43 -0.94 8.88
CA ALA A 2 0.89 -2.30 8.90
C ALA A 2 1.68 -3.32 8.04
N ASP A 3 1.67 -4.60 8.43
CA ASP A 3 2.20 -5.72 7.65
C ASP A 3 1.17 -6.31 6.67
N ARG A 4 -0.11 -6.15 7.00
CA ARG A 4 -1.26 -6.62 6.22
C ARG A 4 -2.32 -5.54 6.21
N VAL A 5 -2.92 -5.29 5.04
CA VAL A 5 -4.05 -4.36 4.89
C VAL A 5 -5.20 -5.11 4.24
N LEU A 6 -6.37 -5.08 4.89
CA LEU A 6 -7.58 -5.74 4.41
C LEU A 6 -8.46 -4.72 3.70
N LEU A 7 -8.66 -4.91 2.41
CA LEU A 7 -9.45 -4.04 1.54
C LEU A 7 -10.76 -4.74 1.19
N GLY A 8 -11.63 -4.87 2.20
CA GLY A 8 -12.88 -5.63 2.16
C GLY A 8 -14.10 -4.90 1.61
N LEU A 9 -13.92 -3.80 0.87
CA LEU A 9 -15.04 -2.99 0.35
C LEU A 9 -15.52 -3.54 -1.00
N LEU A 10 -16.83 -3.79 -1.10
CA LEU A 10 -17.50 -4.18 -2.33
C LEU A 10 -18.39 -3.04 -2.84
N PRO A 11 -18.58 -2.91 -4.17
CA PRO A 11 -18.10 -3.81 -5.22
C PRO A 11 -16.60 -3.68 -5.53
N HIS A 12 -15.97 -2.56 -5.18
CA HIS A 12 -14.53 -2.32 -5.37
C HIS A 12 -13.96 -1.47 -4.23
N ALA A 13 -12.67 -1.62 -3.96
CA ALA A 13 -11.96 -0.89 -2.90
C ALA A 13 -11.00 0.20 -3.42
N GLU A 14 -11.10 0.61 -4.68
CA GLU A 14 -10.15 1.48 -5.40
C GLU A 14 -9.79 2.76 -4.65
N MET A 15 -10.79 3.47 -4.11
CA MET A 15 -10.59 4.72 -3.36
C MET A 15 -9.74 4.54 -2.09
N SER A 16 -9.58 3.30 -1.61
CA SER A 16 -8.80 3.00 -0.41
C SER A 16 -7.41 2.44 -0.70
N TRP A 17 -7.06 2.18 -1.97
CA TRP A 17 -5.76 1.64 -2.37
C TRP A 17 -4.61 2.58 -2.01
N GLU A 18 -4.77 3.89 -2.21
CA GLU A 18 -3.74 4.87 -1.86
C GLU A 18 -3.44 4.87 -0.35
N THR A 19 -4.50 4.87 0.47
CA THR A 19 -4.38 4.79 1.92
C THR A 19 -3.73 3.47 2.34
N ALA A 20 -4.03 2.37 1.66
CA ALA A 20 -3.42 1.07 1.92
C ALA A 20 -1.91 1.07 1.61
N VAL A 21 -1.50 1.64 0.48
CA VAL A 21 -0.08 1.80 0.12
C VAL A 21 0.66 2.65 1.16
N LYS A 22 0.08 3.77 1.59
CA LYS A 22 0.64 4.62 2.67
C LYS A 22 0.75 3.88 4.00
N ALA A 23 -0.19 2.98 4.29
CA ALA A 23 -0.20 2.23 5.54
C ALA A 23 0.88 1.14 5.60
N LEU A 24 1.41 0.66 4.47
CA LEU A 24 2.44 -0.38 4.43
C LEU A 24 3.74 0.06 5.10
N LYS A 25 4.37 -0.86 5.84
CA LYS A 25 5.73 -0.68 6.36
C LYS A 25 6.74 -0.40 5.25
N PRO A 26 7.90 0.21 5.55
CA PRO A 26 8.97 0.42 4.56
C PRO A 26 9.35 -0.87 3.84
N ARG A 27 9.48 -1.98 4.58
CA ARG A 27 9.76 -3.32 4.01
C ARG A 27 8.67 -3.91 3.10
N GLY A 28 7.51 -3.27 3.00
CA GLY A 28 6.32 -3.80 2.33
C GLY A 28 5.40 -4.61 3.27
N GLY A 29 4.59 -5.49 2.69
CA GLY A 29 3.50 -6.20 3.36
C GLY A 29 2.62 -6.96 2.37
N VAL A 30 1.37 -7.24 2.75
CA VAL A 30 0.37 -7.87 1.87
C VAL A 30 -0.92 -7.05 1.86
N LEU A 31 -1.47 -6.81 0.69
CA LEU A 31 -2.79 -6.21 0.49
C LEU A 31 -3.79 -7.30 0.12
N HIS A 32 -4.89 -7.40 0.85
CA HIS A 32 -5.96 -8.36 0.58
C HIS A 32 -7.14 -7.62 -0.06
N VAL A 33 -7.22 -7.63 -1.38
CA VAL A 33 -8.12 -6.78 -2.18
C VAL A 33 -9.38 -7.53 -2.58
N HIS A 34 -10.53 -7.09 -2.07
CA HIS A 34 -11.83 -7.60 -2.51
C HIS A 34 -12.32 -6.80 -3.72
N SER A 35 -12.84 -7.51 -4.73
CA SER A 35 -13.51 -6.90 -5.87
C SER A 35 -14.56 -7.82 -6.47
N ASN A 36 -15.58 -7.23 -7.07
CA ASN A 36 -16.43 -7.92 -8.04
C ASN A 36 -15.77 -7.82 -9.41
N VAL A 37 -15.60 -8.95 -10.09
CA VAL A 37 -14.99 -9.02 -11.41
C VAL A 37 -15.87 -9.86 -12.30
N ASN A 38 -15.92 -9.51 -13.58
CA ASN A 38 -16.62 -10.32 -14.55
C ASN A 38 -15.88 -11.65 -14.75
N SER A 39 -16.61 -12.73 -14.90
CA SER A 39 -16.04 -14.05 -15.19
C SER A 39 -15.28 -14.01 -16.51
N GLY A 40 -13.99 -14.34 -16.47
CA GLY A 40 -13.09 -14.30 -17.63
C GLY A 40 -12.25 -13.02 -17.73
N GLU A 41 -12.52 -12.00 -16.92
CA GLU A 41 -11.78 -10.72 -16.88
C GLU A 41 -10.85 -10.63 -15.67
N GLU A 42 -10.66 -11.73 -14.92
CA GLU A 42 -9.83 -11.74 -13.71
C GLU A 42 -8.38 -11.33 -13.97
N ASP A 43 -7.77 -11.81 -15.06
CA ASP A 43 -6.37 -11.53 -15.40
C ASP A 43 -6.15 -10.07 -15.79
N GLU A 44 -7.06 -9.51 -16.59
CA GLU A 44 -7.05 -8.09 -16.98
C GLU A 44 -7.24 -7.18 -15.77
N TRP A 45 -8.16 -7.56 -14.87
CA TRP A 45 -8.39 -6.85 -13.62
C TRP A 45 -7.16 -6.87 -12.72
N MET A 46 -6.47 -8.01 -12.58
CA MET A 46 -5.23 -8.11 -11.80
C MET A 46 -4.10 -7.25 -12.39
N ALA A 47 -3.95 -7.24 -13.72
CA ALA A 47 -2.96 -6.41 -14.38
C ALA A 47 -3.21 -4.91 -14.12
N ARG A 48 -4.48 -4.48 -14.20
CA ARG A 48 -4.88 -3.10 -13.86
C ARG A 48 -4.61 -2.78 -12.39
N LEU A 49 -4.97 -3.68 -11.48
CA LEU A 49 -4.73 -3.51 -10.04
C LEU A 49 -3.24 -3.27 -9.75
N LEU A 50 -2.34 -4.09 -10.30
CA LEU A 50 -0.90 -3.91 -10.09
C LEU A 50 -0.39 -2.60 -10.68
N ALA A 51 -0.85 -2.23 -11.88
CA ALA A 51 -0.46 -0.98 -12.53
C ALA A 51 -0.88 0.24 -11.70
N GLU A 52 -2.14 0.27 -11.23
CA GLU A 52 -2.65 1.37 -10.41
C GLU A 52 -1.96 1.44 -9.04
N LEU A 53 -1.73 0.30 -8.37
CA LEU A 53 -0.98 0.29 -7.11
C LEU A 53 0.43 0.84 -7.29
N LYS A 54 1.10 0.51 -8.40
CA LYS A 54 2.41 1.06 -8.73
C LYS A 54 2.37 2.57 -8.96
N THR A 55 1.42 3.07 -9.75
CA THR A 55 1.23 4.51 -9.97
C THR A 55 0.96 5.25 -8.66
N LEU A 56 0.11 4.70 -7.78
CA LEU A 56 -0.18 5.28 -6.47
C LEU A 56 1.05 5.27 -5.56
N ALA A 57 1.88 4.23 -5.61
CA ALA A 57 3.12 4.16 -4.85
C ALA A 57 4.13 5.22 -5.31
N GLU A 58 4.35 5.36 -6.61
CA GLU A 58 5.22 6.39 -7.20
C GLU A 58 4.74 7.80 -6.82
N ALA A 59 3.44 8.08 -6.97
CA ALA A 59 2.84 9.36 -6.60
C ALA A 59 2.99 9.71 -5.10
N ASN A 60 3.22 8.71 -4.25
CA ASN A 60 3.36 8.86 -2.81
C ASN A 60 4.80 8.67 -2.31
N GLY A 61 5.80 8.72 -3.20
CA GLY A 61 7.21 8.60 -2.84
C GLY A 61 7.60 7.21 -2.33
N ARG A 62 6.85 6.17 -2.74
CA ARG A 62 7.06 4.75 -2.42
C ARG A 62 7.45 3.96 -3.67
N GLU A 63 8.23 4.59 -4.55
CA GLU A 63 8.80 3.98 -5.75
C GLU A 63 9.72 2.79 -5.44
N ASP A 64 10.13 2.63 -4.18
CA ASP A 64 10.87 1.47 -3.71
C ASP A 64 10.03 0.18 -3.66
N LEU A 65 8.70 0.28 -3.65
CA LEU A 65 7.81 -0.87 -3.59
C LEU A 65 7.57 -1.52 -4.95
N ASP A 66 7.78 -2.83 -5.01
CA ASP A 66 7.25 -3.70 -6.06
C ASP A 66 5.97 -4.40 -5.59
N PHE A 67 5.11 -4.72 -6.55
CA PHE A 67 3.81 -5.37 -6.34
C PHE A 67 3.73 -6.63 -7.19
N VAL A 68 3.40 -7.76 -6.56
CA VAL A 68 3.21 -9.05 -7.23
C VAL A 68 1.93 -9.69 -6.71
N VAL A 69 1.12 -10.27 -7.59
CA VAL A 69 -0.02 -11.09 -7.16
C VAL A 69 0.52 -12.40 -6.58
N GLU A 70 0.23 -12.63 -5.30
CA GLU A 70 0.59 -13.84 -4.57
C GLU A 70 -0.50 -14.90 -4.73
N HIS A 71 -1.77 -14.52 -4.62
CA HIS A 71 -2.90 -15.44 -4.73
C HIS A 71 -4.17 -14.73 -5.22
N LEU A 72 -4.98 -15.43 -6.01
CA LEU A 72 -6.33 -14.98 -6.40
C LEU A 72 -7.34 -16.05 -5.96
N GLU A 73 -8.16 -15.70 -4.97
CA GLU A 73 -9.23 -16.54 -4.47
C GLU A 73 -10.58 -16.18 -5.11
N ARG A 74 -11.33 -17.20 -5.52
CA ARG A 74 -12.66 -17.04 -6.11
C ARG A 74 -13.71 -17.40 -5.04
N VAL A 75 -14.26 -16.39 -4.38
CA VAL A 75 -15.08 -16.59 -3.17
C VAL A 75 -16.49 -17.06 -3.49
N LYS A 76 -17.24 -16.27 -4.27
CA LYS A 76 -18.64 -16.59 -4.59
C LYS A 76 -19.16 -15.84 -5.81
N TRP A 77 -20.27 -16.32 -6.33
CA TRP A 77 -21.02 -15.64 -7.38
C TRP A 77 -22.04 -14.67 -6.79
N TYR A 78 -22.09 -13.44 -7.34
CA TYR A 78 -23.09 -12.43 -7.00
C TYR A 78 -24.17 -12.27 -8.07
N GLY A 79 -23.95 -12.78 -9.28
CA GLY A 79 -24.93 -12.77 -10.37
C GLY A 79 -24.38 -13.40 -11.64
N PRO A 80 -25.16 -13.44 -12.73
CA PRO A 80 -24.67 -13.90 -14.02
C PRO A 80 -23.40 -13.13 -14.39
N ARG A 81 -22.31 -13.87 -14.62
CA ARG A 81 -20.99 -13.33 -14.96
C ARG A 81 -20.32 -12.46 -13.88
N ILE A 82 -20.92 -12.19 -12.72
CA ILE A 82 -20.28 -11.38 -11.65
C ILE A 82 -19.79 -12.29 -10.52
N ARG A 83 -18.47 -12.28 -10.31
CA ARG A 83 -17.80 -13.07 -9.27
C ARG A 83 -17.09 -12.17 -8.28
N HIS A 84 -17.28 -12.44 -6.99
CA HIS A 84 -16.45 -11.88 -5.94
C HIS A 84 -15.12 -12.63 -5.91
N VAL A 85 -14.04 -11.89 -6.11
CA VAL A 85 -12.67 -12.36 -5.97
C VAL A 85 -11.98 -11.65 -4.83
N VAL A 86 -10.97 -12.31 -4.30
CA VAL A 86 -10.03 -11.70 -3.37
C VAL A 86 -8.61 -11.92 -3.87
N CYS A 87 -7.87 -10.83 -4.04
CA CYS A 87 -6.52 -10.84 -4.55
C CYS A 87 -5.53 -10.46 -3.45
N ASP A 88 -4.63 -11.38 -3.12
CA ASP A 88 -3.49 -11.12 -2.27
C ASP A 88 -2.35 -10.55 -3.11
N VAL A 89 -2.03 -9.28 -2.87
CA VAL A 89 -0.90 -8.60 -3.51
C VAL A 89 0.23 -8.49 -2.50
N LYS A 90 1.34 -9.15 -2.81
CA LYS A 90 2.58 -9.02 -2.07
C LYS A 90 3.28 -7.73 -2.47
N CYS A 91 3.59 -6.90 -1.48
CA CYS A 91 4.40 -5.70 -1.63
C CYS A 91 5.78 -5.97 -1.04
N THR A 92 6.84 -5.75 -1.81
CA THR A 92 8.23 -5.89 -1.36
C THR A 92 9.02 -4.64 -1.67
N SER A 93 9.80 -4.16 -0.71
CA SER A 93 10.75 -3.08 -1.01
C SER A 93 11.95 -3.62 -1.78
N ARG A 94 12.34 -2.90 -2.83
CA ARG A 94 13.53 -3.14 -3.65
C ARG A 94 14.82 -2.72 -2.98
N THR A 95 14.75 -1.99 -1.86
CA THR A 95 15.97 -1.52 -1.19
C THR A 95 16.70 -2.67 -0.50
N ASN A 96 17.78 -3.12 -1.12
CA ASN A 96 18.77 -3.98 -0.50
C ASN A 96 19.59 -3.15 0.51
N VAL A 97 19.50 -3.52 1.79
CA VAL A 97 20.42 -3.22 2.91
C VAL A 97 20.82 -1.75 3.13
N GLY A 98 20.29 -1.18 4.22
CA GLY A 98 20.95 -0.10 4.96
C GLY A 98 20.22 1.25 4.91
N CYS A 99 19.21 1.43 5.74
CA CYS A 99 18.96 2.76 6.29
C CYS A 99 18.56 2.59 7.75
N CYS A 100 19.54 2.79 8.62
CA CYS A 100 19.31 3.02 10.03
C CYS A 100 18.33 4.18 10.17
N GLU A 101 17.32 3.94 11.00
CA GLU A 101 16.32 4.90 11.40
C GLU A 101 17.02 6.16 11.92
N SER A 102 16.95 7.26 11.17
CA SER A 102 17.23 8.60 11.68
C SER A 102 15.96 9.42 11.52
N ALA A 103 15.05 9.19 12.46
CA ALA A 103 14.00 10.15 12.75
C ALA A 103 14.67 11.52 13.02
N PRO A 104 14.17 12.63 12.45
CA PRO A 104 14.65 13.94 12.85
C PRO A 104 14.24 14.17 14.31
N LYS A 105 15.22 14.15 15.22
CA LYS A 105 15.06 14.65 16.58
C LYS A 105 14.90 16.17 16.49
N THR A 106 13.68 16.67 16.55
CA THR A 106 13.42 18.04 16.98
C THR A 106 13.33 18.05 18.51
N SER A 107 14.48 18.00 19.17
CA SER A 107 14.57 18.35 20.59
C SER A 107 14.59 19.86 20.71
N GLY A 108 13.56 20.41 21.35
CA GLY A 108 13.48 21.84 21.65
C GLY A 108 14.46 22.30 22.74
N GLY A 109 14.59 23.62 22.84
CA GLY A 109 14.88 24.34 24.07
C GLY A 109 16.35 24.53 24.44
N ALA A 110 16.87 25.73 24.19
CA ALA A 110 17.86 26.35 25.07
C ALA A 110 17.65 27.87 25.07
N VAL A 111 17.13 28.36 26.19
CA VAL A 111 17.18 29.77 26.63
C VAL A 111 18.59 30.02 27.17
N ALA A 112 19.23 31.12 26.80
CA ALA A 112 20.20 31.83 27.63
C ALA A 112 20.50 33.23 27.06
N GLU A 113 20.23 34.27 27.86
CA GLU A 113 20.87 35.58 27.78
C GLU A 113 22.40 35.45 27.91
N PRO A 114 23.17 36.52 27.62
CA PRO A 114 23.57 37.34 28.76
C PRO A 114 23.54 38.85 28.52
N SER A 115 23.36 39.51 29.65
CA SER A 115 23.47 40.93 29.96
C SER A 115 24.90 41.49 29.81
N ALA A 116 24.94 42.79 29.48
CA ALA A 116 25.86 43.82 29.95
C ALA A 116 27.19 44.13 29.23
N THR A 117 27.29 45.44 28.89
CA THR A 117 28.45 46.36 28.94
C THR A 117 29.58 46.20 27.93
N LYS A 118 29.73 47.20 27.05
CA LYS A 118 30.47 48.42 27.36
C LYS A 118 29.98 49.60 26.51
#